data_AF-A0A2V7RJP2-F1
#
_entry.id   AF-A0A2V7RJP2-F1
#
_cell.length_a   1.000
_cell.length_b   1.000
_cell.length_c   1.000
_cell.angle_alpha   90.00
_cell.angle_beta   90.00
_cell.angle_gamma   90.00
#
_symmetry.space_group_name_H-M   'P 1'
#
loop_
_entity.id
_entity.type
_entity.pdbx_description
1 polymer ?
#
loop_
_entity_poly.entity_id
_entity_poly.type
_entity_poly.pdbx_seq_one_letter_code
_entity_poly.pdbx_strand_id
1 'polypeptide(L)'
;GLGSMDYLGYLGAIAARQGNREQALRVERRLAGAERPYFFGRHTIWRARIRALLGERELATTLVREALSRGYPHADELHTDIDFESLRDYPPFQELLRPKI
;
A
#
# COMPACT_ATOMS: atom_id res chain seq x y z
N GLY A 1 10.12 -12.58 9.09
CA GLY A 1 10.60 -11.28 9.61
C GLY A 1 10.29 -10.17 8.63
N LEU A 2 10.53 -8.91 8.99
CA LEU A 2 10.22 -7.72 8.18
C LEU A 2 10.83 -7.79 6.76
N GLY A 3 12.08 -8.25 6.61
CA GLY A 3 12.73 -8.38 5.29
C GLY A 3 12.03 -9.34 4.31
N SER A 4 11.31 -10.36 4.81
CA SER A 4 10.50 -11.24 3.95
C SER A 4 9.23 -10.57 3.46
N MET A 5 8.72 -9.57 4.18
CA MET A 5 7.53 -8.82 3.80
C MET A 5 7.86 -7.77 2.75
N ASP A 6 8.92 -6.99 2.96
CA ASP A 6 9.34 -5.96 2.01
C ASP A 6 9.72 -6.60 0.66
N TYR A 7 10.40 -7.75 0.69
CA TYR A 7 10.66 -8.55 -0.51
C TYR A 7 9.38 -8.91 -1.27
N LEU A 8 8.34 -9.40 -0.57
CA LEU A 8 7.05 -9.69 -1.20
C LEU A 8 6.40 -8.41 -1.74
N GLY A 9 6.43 -7.31 -0.97
CA GLY A 9 5.94 -6.01 -1.40
C GLY A 9 6.52 -5.55 -2.73
N TYR A 10 7.85 -5.55 -2.85
CA TYR A 10 8.53 -5.21 -4.11
C TYR A 10 8.14 -6.13 -5.25
N LEU A 11 8.08 -7.45 -5.03
CA LEU A 11 7.69 -8.41 -6.06
C LEU A 11 6.27 -8.12 -6.60
N GLY A 12 5.33 -7.79 -5.72
CA GLY A 12 3.97 -7.43 -6.10
C GLY A 12 3.90 -6.12 -6.88
N ALA A 13 4.64 -5.11 -6.43
CA ALA A 13 4.70 -3.80 -7.09
C ALA A 13 5.35 -3.88 -8.48
N ILE A 14 6.43 -4.66 -8.64
CA ILE A 14 7.07 -4.91 -9.94
C ILE A 14 6.09 -5.63 -10.87
N ALA A 15 5.41 -6.66 -10.39
CA ALA A 15 4.42 -7.38 -11.20
C ALA A 15 3.27 -6.46 -11.66
N ALA A 16 2.78 -5.57 -10.79
CA ALA A 16 1.74 -4.61 -11.14
C ALA A 16 2.20 -3.64 -12.24
N ARG A 17 3.43 -3.08 -12.12
CA ARG A 17 4.03 -2.20 -13.13
C ARG A 17 4.23 -2.88 -14.49
N GLN A 18 4.52 -4.18 -14.49
CA GLN A 18 4.67 -4.98 -15.71
C GLN A 18 3.32 -5.39 -16.35
N GLY A 19 2.18 -4.94 -15.79
CA GLY A 19 0.85 -5.35 -16.25
C GLY A 19 0.48 -6.79 -15.85
N ASN A 20 1.31 -7.48 -15.07
CA ASN A 20 1.02 -8.82 -14.56
C ASN A 20 0.11 -8.76 -13.34
N ARG A 21 -1.14 -8.41 -13.60
CA ARG A 21 -2.20 -8.27 -12.59
C ARG A 21 -2.39 -9.52 -11.75
N GLU A 22 -2.33 -10.69 -12.37
CA GLU A 22 -2.55 -11.96 -11.66
C GLU A 22 -1.46 -12.21 -10.60
N GLN A 23 -0.19 -12.02 -10.96
CA GLN A 23 0.93 -12.17 -10.03
C GLN A 23 0.89 -11.09 -8.93
N ALA A 24 0.59 -9.85 -9.28
CA ALA A 24 0.44 -8.76 -8.32
C ALA A 24 -0.61 -9.10 -7.25
N LEU A 25 -1.79 -9.59 -7.67
CA LEU A 25 -2.87 -9.99 -6.77
C LEU A 25 -2.55 -11.25 -5.96
N ARG A 26 -1.79 -12.22 -6.51
CA ARG A 26 -1.30 -13.36 -5.72
C ARG A 26 -0.42 -12.90 -4.56
N VAL A 27 0.49 -11.98 -4.83
CA VAL A 27 1.38 -11.41 -3.80
C VAL A 27 0.58 -10.58 -2.78
N GLU A 28 -0.37 -9.76 -3.24
CA GLU A 28 -1.23 -8.96 -2.37
C GLU A 28 -2.02 -9.85 -1.38
N ARG A 29 -2.60 -10.96 -1.84
CA ARG A 29 -3.25 -11.95 -0.96
C ARG A 29 -2.31 -12.57 0.05
N ARG A 30 -1.06 -12.85 -0.33
CA ARG A 30 -0.04 -13.38 0.57
C ARG A 30 0.34 -12.36 1.66
N LEU A 31 0.42 -11.08 1.30
CA LEU A 31 0.64 -9.99 2.26
C LEU A 31 -0.55 -9.84 3.22
N ALA A 32 -1.78 -10.01 2.73
CA ALA A 32 -2.98 -9.99 3.56
C ALA A 32 -2.97 -11.11 4.62
N GLY A 33 -2.57 -12.33 4.23
CA GLY A 33 -2.46 -13.47 5.14
C GLY A 33 -1.27 -13.42 6.11
N ALA A 34 -0.37 -12.43 5.98
CA ALA A 34 0.81 -12.28 6.83
C ALA A 34 0.56 -11.42 8.08
N GLU A 35 -0.70 -11.14 8.43
CA GLU A 35 -1.08 -10.24 9.52
C GLU A 35 -0.43 -10.65 10.86
N ARG A 36 0.38 -9.75 11.42
CA ARG A 36 0.91 -9.84 12.79
C ARG A 36 0.88 -8.47 13.45
N PRO A 37 0.58 -8.37 14.76
CA PRO A 37 0.48 -7.09 15.47
C PRO A 37 1.72 -6.19 15.34
N TYR A 38 2.92 -6.78 15.38
CA TYR A 38 4.20 -6.06 15.36
C TYR A 38 4.60 -5.48 13.99
N PHE A 39 3.73 -5.57 12.97
CA PHE A 39 4.03 -5.04 11.64
C PHE A 39 3.51 -3.62 11.41
N PHE A 40 2.75 -3.03 12.34
CA PHE A 40 2.33 -1.62 12.31
C PHE A 40 1.81 -1.19 10.93
N GLY A 41 0.91 -1.98 10.33
CA GLY A 41 0.33 -1.68 9.01
C GLY A 41 1.28 -1.75 7.80
N ARG A 42 2.55 -2.15 7.94
CA ARG A 42 3.51 -2.23 6.80
C ARG A 42 3.04 -3.15 5.68
N HIS A 43 2.51 -4.33 6.01
CA HIS A 43 1.91 -5.24 5.03
C HIS A 43 0.72 -4.59 4.32
N THR A 44 -0.10 -3.83 5.07
CA THR A 44 -1.25 -3.11 4.54
C THR A 44 -0.84 -1.99 3.58
N ILE A 45 0.24 -1.25 3.85
CA ILE A 45 0.80 -0.28 2.87
C ILE A 45 1.30 -0.98 1.61
N TRP A 46 1.99 -2.10 1.73
CA TRP A 46 2.39 -2.86 0.52
C TRP A 46 1.20 -3.30 -0.31
N ARG A 47 0.11 -3.75 0.33
CA ARG A 47 -1.14 -4.06 -0.37
C ARG A 47 -1.72 -2.81 -1.05
N ALA A 48 -1.73 -1.67 -0.37
CA ALA A 48 -2.23 -0.41 -0.94
C ALA A 48 -1.44 0.00 -2.19
N ARG A 49 -0.10 -0.06 -2.14
CA ARG A 49 0.77 0.24 -3.29
C ARG A 49 0.46 -0.63 -4.49
N ILE A 50 0.32 -1.95 -4.28
CA ILE A 50 -0.04 -2.89 -5.35
C ILE A 50 -1.39 -2.50 -5.96
N ARG A 51 -2.40 -2.20 -5.15
CA ARG A 51 -3.75 -1.83 -5.61
C ARG A 51 -3.73 -0.50 -6.38
N ALA A 52 -2.95 0.48 -5.93
CA ALA A 52 -2.77 1.76 -6.61
C ALA A 52 -2.11 1.61 -7.99
N LEU A 53 -1.06 0.78 -8.08
CA LEU A 53 -0.38 0.44 -9.33
C LEU A 53 -1.29 -0.34 -10.30
N LEU A 54 -2.27 -1.09 -9.78
CA LEU A 54 -3.30 -1.76 -10.57
C LEU A 54 -4.48 -0.84 -10.96
N GLY A 55 -4.45 0.43 -10.56
CA GLY A 55 -5.49 1.43 -10.87
C GLY A 55 -6.72 1.39 -9.95
N GLU A 56 -6.68 0.63 -8.86
CA GLU A 56 -7.81 0.43 -7.95
C GLU A 56 -7.81 1.48 -6.83
N ARG A 57 -8.17 2.72 -7.18
CA ARG A 57 -7.98 3.90 -6.32
C ARG A 57 -8.74 3.82 -5.00
N GLU A 58 -9.99 3.34 -5.03
CA GLU A 58 -10.86 3.21 -3.87
C GLU A 58 -10.31 2.19 -2.86
N LEU A 59 -9.89 1.03 -3.36
CA LEU A 59 -9.32 -0.04 -2.55
C LEU A 59 -7.96 0.35 -1.97
N ALA A 60 -7.10 0.96 -2.79
CA ALA A 60 -5.80 1.46 -2.33
C ALA A 60 -5.98 2.48 -1.20
N THR A 61 -6.89 3.43 -1.35
CA THR A 61 -7.18 4.45 -0.34
C THR A 61 -7.74 3.86 0.95
N THR A 62 -8.62 2.87 0.85
CA THR A 62 -9.13 2.11 2.00
C THR A 62 -7.99 1.44 2.78
N LEU A 63 -7.05 0.82 2.06
CA LEU A 63 -5.90 0.15 2.67
C LEU A 63 -4.92 1.15 3.30
N VAL A 64 -4.73 2.33 2.73
CA VAL A 64 -3.93 3.40 3.35
C VAL A 64 -4.55 3.80 4.69
N ARG A 65 -5.86 4.07 4.72
CA ARG A 65 -6.59 4.38 5.96
C ARG A 65 -6.41 3.30 7.03
N GLU A 66 -6.52 2.04 6.63
CA GLU A 66 -6.33 0.88 7.52
C GLU A 66 -4.88 0.81 8.05
N ALA A 67 -3.88 1.05 7.20
CA ALA A 67 -2.49 1.05 7.65
C ALA A 67 -2.21 2.17 8.66
N LEU A 68 -2.77 3.36 8.43
CA LEU A 68 -2.65 4.49 9.34
C LEU A 68 -3.32 4.21 10.69
N SER A 69 -4.51 3.59 10.71
CA SER A 69 -5.18 3.21 11.96
C SER A 69 -4.41 2.13 12.74
N ARG A 70 -3.57 1.34 12.06
CA ARG A 70 -2.66 0.34 12.64
C ARG A 70 -1.30 0.93 13.06
N GLY A 71 -1.12 2.25 12.98
CA GLY A 71 0.10 2.93 13.43
C GLY A 71 1.27 2.87 12.45
N TYR A 72 1.00 2.86 11.13
CA TYR A 72 2.05 2.95 10.13
C TYR A 72 2.93 4.20 10.37
N PRO A 73 4.25 4.04 10.54
CA PRO A 73 5.10 5.10 11.08
C PRO A 73 5.46 6.21 10.08
N HIS A 74 5.36 5.94 8.77
CA HIS A 74 5.89 6.82 7.72
C HIS A 74 4.75 7.51 6.94
N ALA A 75 3.72 7.93 7.66
CA ALA A 75 2.51 8.51 7.07
C ALA A 75 2.79 9.80 6.29
N ASP A 76 3.74 10.60 6.79
CA ASP A 76 4.22 11.84 6.22
C ASP A 76 4.90 11.65 4.86
N GLU A 77 5.54 10.51 4.61
CA GLU A 77 6.19 10.20 3.33
C GLU A 77 5.23 9.68 2.25
N LEU A 78 4.00 9.30 2.61
CA LEU A 78 3.09 8.63 1.67
C LEU A 78 2.62 9.54 0.51
N HIS A 79 2.68 10.85 0.66
CA HIS A 79 2.25 11.79 -0.39
C HIS A 79 3.28 11.91 -1.54
N THR A 80 4.55 11.56 -1.29
CA THR A 80 5.63 11.57 -2.29
C THR A 80 5.93 10.20 -2.87
N ASP A 81 5.38 9.13 -2.28
CA ASP A 81 5.56 7.76 -2.76
C ASP A 81 5.07 7.60 -4.21
N ILE A 82 5.96 7.10 -5.07
CA ILE A 82 5.70 6.95 -6.50
C ILE A 82 4.63 5.89 -6.78
N ASP A 83 4.46 4.90 -5.90
CA ASP A 83 3.43 3.86 -6.07
C ASP A 83 2.00 4.42 -5.93
N PHE A 84 1.86 5.61 -5.34
CA PHE A 84 0.58 6.31 -5.17
C PHE A 84 0.41 7.49 -6.15
N GLU A 85 1.24 7.59 -7.19
CA GLU A 85 1.12 8.66 -8.18
C GLU A 85 -0.29 8.78 -8.77
N SER A 86 -0.95 7.65 -9.05
CA SER A 86 -2.32 7.58 -9.57
C SER A 86 -3.40 8.02 -8.59
N LEU A 87 -3.06 8.24 -7.31
CA LEU A 87 -3.97 8.70 -6.26
C LEU A 87 -3.77 10.17 -5.89
N ARG A 88 -2.74 10.84 -6.41
CA ARG A 88 -2.39 12.22 -6.02
C ARG A 88 -3.52 13.22 -6.33
N ASP A 89 -4.36 12.93 -7.31
CA ASP A 89 -5.54 13.71 -7.70
C ASP A 89 -6.84 13.21 -7.05
N TYR A 90 -6.79 12.14 -6.27
CA TYR A 90 -7.97 11.50 -5.69
C TYR A 90 -8.30 12.13 -4.32
N PRO A 91 -9.43 12.87 -4.19
CA PRO A 91 -9.70 13.66 -2.98
C PRO A 91 -9.71 12.85 -1.68
N PRO A 92 -10.29 11.62 -1.62
CA PRO A 92 -10.24 10.82 -0.40
C PRO A 92 -8.83 10.44 0.05
N PHE A 93 -7.87 10.33 -0.87
CA PHE A 93 -6.46 10.07 -0.54
C PHE A 93 -5.75 11.35 -0.06
N GLN A 94 -6.02 12.49 -0.69
CA GLN A 94 -5.49 13.78 -0.24
C GLN A 94 -5.96 14.13 1.18
N GLU A 95 -7.23 13.89 1.50
CA GLU A 95 -7.77 14.12 2.84
C GLU A 95 -7.09 13.27 3.92
N LEU A 96 -6.76 12.01 3.59
CA LEU A 96 -6.08 11.09 4.50
C LEU A 96 -4.67 11.55 4.87
N LEU A 97 -3.93 12.10 3.90
CA LEU A 97 -2.53 12.47 4.06
C LEU A 97 -2.33 13.95 4.37
N ARG A 98 -3.42 14.70 4.50
CA ARG A 98 -3.34 16.11 4.85
C ARG A 98 -2.61 16.25 6.20
N PRO A 99 -1.53 17.06 6.27
CA PRO A 99 -0.82 17.28 7.52
C PRO A 99 -1.78 17.74 8.61
N LYS A 100 -1.74 17.07 9.76
CA LYS A 100 -2.44 17.55 10.95
C LYS A 100 -1.55 18.60 11.60
N ILE A 101 -2.00 19.85 11.50
CA ILE A 101 -1.37 21.03 12.12
C ILE A 101 -1.63 20.99 13.63
#